data_AF-A0A7W5TGN0-F1
#
_entry.id   AF-A0A7W5TGN0-F1
#
_cell.length_a   1.000
_cell.length_b   1.000
_cell.length_c   1.000
_cell.angle_alpha   90.00
_cell.angle_beta   90.00
_cell.angle_gamma   90.00
#
_symmetry.space_group_name_H-M   'P 1'
#
loop_
_entity.id
_entity.type
_entity.pdbx_description
1 polymer ?
#
loop_
_entity_poly.entity_id
_entity_poly.type
_entity_poly.pdbx_seq_one_letter_code
_entity_poly.pdbx_strand_id
1 'polypeptide(L)'
;MLRTLGIKGMAKALRQALSDRRIELSHGDCLELIAKQFGVKDWNTLSAAVGQDAGDKPLLFSVVGDEIMLHRTTQRLDVNDTDLSGSRFNDANLTGTWFNQINFSGAKFNDSNMTGWYVNDVNLSGSQFQNINLSGVTFSNCRMPGAMLDGVPLEEIVAAYRKSQAS
;
A
#
# COMPACT_ATOMS: atom_id res chain seq x y z
N MET A 1 -3.06 -24.43 -9.63
CA MET A 1 -4.05 -24.21 -10.70
C MET A 1 -4.85 -22.96 -10.35
N LEU A 2 -4.40 -21.78 -10.78
CA LEU A 2 -5.04 -20.50 -10.46
C LEU A 2 -6.30 -20.38 -11.33
N ARG A 3 -7.49 -20.48 -10.72
CA ARG A 3 -8.75 -20.19 -11.42
C ARG A 3 -8.77 -18.69 -11.71
N THR A 4 -8.79 -18.34 -12.98
CA THR A 4 -8.88 -16.98 -13.50
C THR A 4 -10.19 -16.35 -13.02
N LEU A 5 -10.11 -15.29 -12.21
CA LEU A 5 -11.26 -14.53 -11.72
C LEU A 5 -11.48 -13.35 -12.66
N GLY A 6 -12.71 -13.20 -13.19
CA GLY A 6 -13.10 -11.96 -13.86
C GLY A 6 -13.02 -10.76 -12.92
N ILE A 7 -13.10 -9.53 -13.44
CA ILE A 7 -12.85 -8.28 -12.69
C ILE A 7 -13.68 -8.17 -11.38
N LYS A 8 -14.95 -8.55 -11.39
CA LYS A 8 -15.78 -8.60 -10.16
C LYS A 8 -15.30 -9.66 -9.16
N GLY A 9 -14.77 -10.77 -9.68
CA GLY A 9 -14.08 -11.79 -8.92
C GLY A 9 -12.77 -11.28 -8.32
N MET A 10 -12.01 -10.45 -9.06
CA MET A 10 -10.82 -9.79 -8.53
C MET A 10 -11.16 -8.85 -7.37
N ALA A 11 -12.25 -8.08 -7.48
CA ALA A 11 -12.72 -7.20 -6.39
C ALA A 11 -13.17 -7.99 -5.16
N LYS A 12 -13.82 -9.14 -5.38
CA LYS A 12 -14.25 -10.04 -4.31
C LYS A 12 -13.06 -10.76 -3.66
N ALA A 13 -12.07 -11.18 -4.44
CA ALA A 13 -10.85 -11.81 -3.94
C ALA A 13 -9.97 -10.80 -3.19
N LEU A 14 -9.87 -9.57 -3.67
CA LEU A 14 -9.22 -8.45 -2.97
C LEU A 14 -9.92 -8.21 -1.63
N ARG A 15 -11.25 -8.03 -1.63
CA ARG A 15 -12.03 -7.84 -0.41
C ARG A 15 -11.88 -9.01 0.55
N GLN A 16 -11.90 -10.26 0.06
CA GLN A 16 -11.77 -11.44 0.91
C GLN A 16 -10.36 -11.56 1.51
N ALA A 17 -9.31 -11.40 0.70
CA ALA A 17 -7.93 -11.47 1.17
C ALA A 17 -7.60 -10.39 2.20
N LEU A 18 -8.20 -9.20 2.03
CA LEU A 18 -8.09 -8.09 2.98
C LEU A 18 -8.93 -8.36 4.23
N SER A 19 -10.18 -8.82 4.09
CA SER A 19 -11.06 -9.16 5.21
C SER A 19 -10.50 -10.28 6.10
N ASP A 20 -9.85 -11.28 5.52
CA ASP A 20 -9.21 -12.39 6.26
C ASP A 20 -8.06 -11.87 7.16
N ARG A 21 -7.56 -10.66 6.89
CA ARG A 21 -6.50 -9.97 7.62
C ARG A 21 -7.01 -8.79 8.45
N ARG A 22 -8.33 -8.70 8.67
CA ARG A 22 -9.02 -7.58 9.33
C ARG A 22 -8.83 -6.23 8.64
N ILE A 23 -8.53 -6.24 7.34
CA ILE A 23 -8.42 -5.05 6.50
C ILE A 23 -9.79 -4.82 5.86
N GLU A 24 -10.56 -3.88 6.40
CA GLU A 24 -11.87 -3.55 5.86
C GLU A 24 -11.77 -2.49 4.77
N LEU A 25 -11.71 -2.94 3.51
CA LEU A 25 -12.05 -2.10 2.37
C LEU A 25 -13.49 -2.35 1.93
N SER A 26 -14.21 -1.28 1.58
CA SER A 26 -15.54 -1.45 1.01
C SER A 26 -15.45 -2.15 -0.34
N HIS A 27 -16.52 -2.83 -0.74
CA HIS A 27 -16.55 -3.45 -2.07
C HIS A 27 -16.41 -2.41 -3.19
N GLY A 28 -16.90 -1.17 -2.97
CA GLY A 28 -16.73 -0.05 -3.88
C GLY A 28 -15.28 0.37 -4.04
N ASP A 29 -14.53 0.47 -2.93
CA ASP A 29 -13.10 0.83 -2.97
C ASP A 29 -12.27 -0.22 -3.70
N CYS A 30 -12.62 -1.50 -3.52
CA CYS A 30 -12.00 -2.59 -4.27
C CYS A 30 -12.26 -2.48 -5.77
N LEU A 31 -13.48 -2.11 -6.18
CA LEU A 31 -13.84 -1.92 -7.59
C LEU A 31 -13.17 -0.69 -8.20
N GLU A 32 -13.07 0.40 -7.44
CA GLU A 32 -12.37 1.63 -7.84
C GLU A 32 -10.86 1.41 -7.98
N LEU A 33 -10.24 0.67 -7.05
CA LEU A 33 -8.82 0.27 -7.16
C LEU A 33 -8.57 -0.55 -8.43
N ILE A 34 -9.49 -1.45 -8.77
CA ILE A 34 -9.41 -2.25 -9.99
C ILE A 34 -9.71 -1.41 -11.23
N ALA A 35 -10.63 -0.44 -11.19
CA ALA A 35 -10.83 0.48 -12.30
C ALA A 35 -9.55 1.25 -12.65
N LYS A 36 -8.95 1.82 -11.61
CA LYS A 36 -7.74 2.62 -11.73
C LYS A 36 -6.53 1.81 -12.17
N GLN A 37 -6.47 0.50 -11.86
CA GLN A 37 -5.48 -0.44 -12.39
C GLN A 37 -5.40 -0.44 -13.93
N PHE A 38 -6.55 -0.28 -14.57
CA PHE A 38 -6.66 -0.33 -16.02
C PHE A 38 -6.48 1.07 -16.65
N GLY A 39 -6.09 2.07 -15.84
CA GLY A 39 -5.89 3.45 -16.28
C GLY A 39 -7.20 4.18 -16.60
N VAL A 40 -8.34 3.64 -16.15
CA VAL A 40 -9.65 4.24 -16.38
C VAL A 40 -10.14 4.94 -15.12
N LYS A 41 -11.01 5.96 -15.33
CA LYS A 41 -11.39 6.94 -14.32
C LYS A 41 -12.06 6.33 -13.08
N ASP A 42 -12.96 5.38 -13.30
CA ASP A 42 -13.83 4.82 -12.29
C ASP A 42 -14.36 3.45 -12.72
N TRP A 43 -14.99 2.74 -11.78
CA TRP A 43 -15.56 1.41 -12.04
C TRP A 43 -16.58 1.42 -13.17
N ASN A 44 -17.35 2.50 -13.31
CA ASN A 44 -18.37 2.62 -14.35
C ASN A 44 -17.73 2.66 -15.73
N THR A 45 -16.60 3.36 -15.87
CA THR A 45 -15.81 3.40 -17.09
C THR A 45 -15.18 2.04 -17.38
N LEU A 46 -14.63 1.36 -16.36
CA LEU A 46 -14.03 0.03 -16.54
C LEU A 46 -15.08 -1.01 -16.95
N SER A 47 -16.21 -1.07 -16.26
CA SER A 47 -17.26 -2.05 -16.52
C SER A 47 -18.00 -1.81 -17.84
N ALA A 48 -17.98 -0.59 -18.36
CA ALA A 48 -18.46 -0.27 -19.70
C ALA A 48 -17.43 -0.62 -20.79
N ALA A 49 -16.13 -0.43 -20.52
CA ALA A 49 -15.05 -0.71 -21.48
C ALA A 49 -14.70 -2.20 -21.58
N VAL A 50 -14.84 -2.91 -20.45
CA VAL A 50 -14.56 -4.33 -20.36
C VAL A 50 -15.92 -5.03 -20.31
N GLY A 51 -16.39 -5.48 -21.48
CA GLY A 51 -17.41 -6.53 -21.53
C GLY A 51 -16.98 -7.71 -20.66
N GLN A 52 -17.87 -8.64 -20.31
CA GLN A 52 -17.67 -9.64 -19.23
C GLN A 52 -16.34 -10.44 -19.24
N ASP A 53 -15.55 -10.38 -20.30
CA ASP A 53 -14.18 -10.92 -20.40
C ASP A 53 -13.11 -9.82 -20.34
N ALA A 54 -12.52 -9.66 -19.16
CA ALA A 54 -11.23 -8.99 -19.03
C ALA A 54 -10.13 -10.02 -19.26
N GLY A 55 -9.54 -10.00 -20.46
CA GLY A 55 -8.42 -10.85 -20.83
C GLY A 55 -7.21 -10.70 -19.88
N ASP A 56 -6.39 -11.75 -19.86
CA ASP A 56 -5.17 -11.97 -19.05
C ASP A 56 -4.34 -10.70 -18.80
N LYS A 57 -4.64 -9.97 -17.72
CA LYS A 57 -3.77 -8.92 -17.20
C LYS A 57 -3.25 -9.29 -15.80
N PRO A 58 -1.97 -9.04 -15.53
CA PRO A 58 -1.36 -9.37 -14.25
C PRO A 58 -2.03 -8.60 -13.10
N LEU A 59 -2.23 -9.30 -11.98
CA LEU A 59 -2.84 -8.75 -10.76
C LEU A 59 -1.95 -7.64 -10.16
N LEU A 60 -2.56 -6.54 -9.69
CA LEU A 60 -1.85 -5.48 -8.91
C LEU A 60 -1.38 -5.97 -7.55
N PHE A 61 -1.83 -7.13 -7.12
CA PHE A 61 -1.37 -7.70 -5.88
C PHE A 61 -1.31 -9.22 -5.99
N SER A 62 -0.41 -9.80 -5.22
CA SER A 62 -0.31 -11.24 -5.06
C SER A 62 -0.13 -11.57 -3.59
N VAL A 63 -0.78 -12.63 -3.13
CA VAL A 63 -0.60 -13.16 -1.78
C VAL A 63 0.33 -14.37 -1.86
N VAL A 64 1.45 -14.32 -1.14
CA VAL A 64 2.39 -15.44 -1.02
C VAL A 64 2.59 -15.74 0.46
N GLY A 65 1.98 -16.83 0.93
CA GLY A 65 1.89 -17.12 2.36
C GLY A 65 1.15 -16.00 3.10
N ASP A 66 1.79 -15.46 4.15
CA ASP A 66 1.24 -14.37 4.97
C ASP A 66 1.59 -12.97 4.44
N GLU A 67 2.24 -12.85 3.29
CA GLU A 67 2.64 -11.55 2.72
C GLU A 67 1.64 -11.08 1.65
N ILE A 68 1.19 -9.82 1.74
CA ILE A 68 0.58 -9.12 0.62
C ILE A 68 1.70 -8.46 -0.17
N MET A 69 1.77 -8.74 -1.47
CA MET A 69 2.61 -7.97 -2.39
C MET A 69 1.74 -7.05 -3.21
N LEU A 70 2.01 -5.76 -3.18
CA LEU A 70 1.42 -4.77 -4.08
C LEU A 70 2.41 -4.46 -5.19
N HIS A 71 1.93 -4.45 -6.44
CA HIS A 71 2.68 -4.22 -7.67
C HIS A 71 2.02 -3.09 -8.43
N ARG A 72 2.76 -2.05 -8.84
CA ARG A 72 2.29 -1.02 -9.78
C ARG A 72 1.00 -0.31 -9.36
N THR A 73 0.81 -0.07 -8.06
CA THR A 73 -0.29 0.78 -7.58
C THR A 73 -0.01 2.20 -8.07
N THR A 74 -1.00 2.91 -8.62
CA THR A 74 -0.81 4.28 -9.17
C THR A 74 -1.58 5.36 -8.40
N GLN A 75 -2.30 4.97 -7.35
CA GLN A 75 -3.28 5.82 -6.65
C GLN A 75 -3.17 5.68 -5.13
N ARG A 76 -3.65 6.71 -4.44
CA ARG A 76 -3.73 6.82 -2.97
C ARG A 76 -4.42 5.60 -2.35
N LEU A 77 -3.80 4.99 -1.35
CA LEU A 77 -4.32 3.80 -0.66
C LEU A 77 -4.76 4.13 0.77
N ASP A 78 -5.99 4.61 0.97
CA ASP A 78 -6.50 4.84 2.34
C ASP A 78 -6.71 3.51 3.06
N VAL A 79 -5.94 3.28 4.13
CA VAL A 79 -6.09 2.12 5.01
C VAL A 79 -6.00 2.59 6.45
N ASN A 80 -6.96 2.15 7.26
CA ASN A 80 -7.03 2.46 8.69
C ASN A 80 -7.20 1.15 9.47
N ASP A 81 -6.72 1.13 10.72
CA ASP A 81 -6.97 0.05 11.70
C ASP A 81 -6.60 -1.37 11.21
N THR A 82 -5.46 -1.47 10.52
CA THR A 82 -5.13 -2.63 9.69
C THR A 82 -3.72 -3.16 10.00
N ASP A 83 -3.59 -4.50 10.00
CA ASP A 83 -2.31 -5.17 10.10
C ASP A 83 -1.74 -5.51 8.71
N LEU A 84 -0.65 -4.83 8.36
CA LEU A 84 0.15 -5.02 7.15
C LEU A 84 1.58 -5.45 7.49
N SER A 85 1.80 -6.03 8.68
CA SER A 85 3.10 -6.54 9.08
C SER A 85 3.64 -7.56 8.07
N GLY A 86 4.96 -7.50 7.83
CA GLY A 86 5.66 -8.34 6.86
C GLY A 86 5.28 -8.12 5.38
N SER A 87 4.34 -7.23 5.07
CA SER A 87 3.88 -7.01 3.69
C SER A 87 4.97 -6.38 2.82
N ARG A 88 4.89 -6.62 1.50
CA ARG A 88 5.85 -6.10 0.52
C ARG A 88 5.19 -5.13 -0.45
N PHE A 89 5.80 -3.97 -0.61
CA PHE A 89 5.36 -2.91 -1.50
C PHE A 89 6.51 -2.69 -2.48
N ASN A 90 6.41 -3.29 -3.67
CA ASN A 90 7.45 -3.19 -4.69
C ASN A 90 6.88 -2.40 -5.88
N ASP A 91 7.58 -1.35 -6.29
CA ASP A 91 7.13 -0.48 -7.39
C ASP A 91 5.70 0.07 -7.12
N ALA A 92 5.47 0.51 -5.88
CA ALA A 92 4.17 1.00 -5.42
C ALA A 92 4.16 2.54 -5.41
N ASN A 93 3.14 3.14 -6.04
CA ASN A 93 2.81 4.54 -5.81
C ASN A 93 1.89 4.65 -4.59
N LEU A 94 2.41 5.23 -3.51
CA LEU A 94 1.74 5.54 -2.26
C LEU A 94 1.60 7.06 -2.04
N THR A 95 1.77 7.86 -3.11
CA THR A 95 1.72 9.32 -3.03
C THR A 95 0.43 9.82 -2.37
N GLY A 96 0.55 10.73 -1.40
CA GLY A 96 -0.57 11.39 -0.73
C GLY A 96 -1.42 10.47 0.15
N THR A 97 -0.95 9.25 0.44
CA THR A 97 -1.69 8.26 1.21
C THR A 97 -1.71 8.58 2.70
N TRP A 98 -2.85 8.32 3.34
CA TRP A 98 -3.02 8.44 4.78
C TRP A 98 -3.12 7.05 5.42
N PHE A 99 -2.25 6.83 6.39
CA PHE A 99 -2.26 5.64 7.22
C PHE A 99 -2.43 6.05 8.67
N ASN A 100 -3.53 5.60 9.28
CA ASN A 100 -3.83 5.83 10.68
C ASN A 100 -3.96 4.50 11.41
N GLN A 101 -3.27 4.34 12.53
CA GLN A 101 -3.36 3.15 13.39
C GLN A 101 -3.04 1.84 12.66
N ILE A 102 -1.98 1.87 11.84
CA ILE A 102 -1.54 0.72 11.02
C ILE A 102 -0.35 0.01 11.65
N ASN A 103 -0.33 -1.32 11.54
CA ASN A 103 0.87 -2.10 11.80
C ASN A 103 1.61 -2.44 10.50
N PHE A 104 2.79 -1.86 10.30
CA PHE A 104 3.74 -2.16 9.23
C PHE A 104 5.01 -2.85 9.75
N SER A 105 4.96 -3.48 10.92
CA SER A 105 6.15 -4.10 11.49
C SER A 105 6.76 -5.13 10.53
N GLY A 106 8.05 -5.01 10.23
CA GLY A 106 8.75 -5.90 9.30
C GLY A 106 8.34 -5.76 7.82
N ALA A 107 7.49 -4.79 7.47
CA ALA A 107 7.11 -4.54 6.09
C ALA A 107 8.31 -4.08 5.25
N LYS A 108 8.30 -4.39 3.95
CA LYS A 108 9.35 -4.00 3.01
C LYS A 108 8.79 -3.12 1.91
N PHE A 109 9.39 -1.96 1.71
CA PHE A 109 9.06 -1.00 0.67
C PHE A 109 10.26 -0.85 -0.24
N ASN A 110 10.15 -1.29 -1.49
CA ASN A 110 11.21 -1.20 -2.48
C ASN A 110 10.72 -0.43 -3.70
N ASP A 111 11.56 0.46 -4.24
CA ASP A 111 11.28 1.19 -5.50
C ASP A 111 9.94 1.93 -5.48
N SER A 112 9.53 2.43 -4.31
CA SER A 112 8.18 2.95 -4.09
C SER A 112 8.16 4.46 -3.87
N ASN A 113 7.13 5.12 -4.40
CA ASN A 113 6.93 6.55 -4.23
C ASN A 113 6.00 6.84 -3.06
N MET A 114 6.51 7.49 -2.02
CA MET A 114 5.81 7.76 -0.77
C MET A 114 5.69 9.27 -0.54
N THR A 115 5.70 10.05 -1.62
CA THR A 115 5.62 11.51 -1.57
C THR A 115 4.33 11.95 -0.87
N GLY A 116 4.42 12.86 0.10
CA GLY A 116 3.25 13.41 0.80
C GLY A 116 2.50 12.40 1.66
N TRP A 117 3.17 11.34 2.12
CA TRP A 117 2.57 10.37 3.03
C TRP A 117 2.24 11.00 4.38
N TYR A 118 1.06 10.68 4.91
CA TYR A 118 0.68 11.04 6.27
C TYR A 118 0.53 9.77 7.08
N VAL A 119 1.37 9.61 8.09
CA VAL A 119 1.51 8.39 8.87
C VAL A 119 1.28 8.74 10.33
N ASN A 120 0.14 8.36 10.89
CA ASN A 120 -0.27 8.67 12.26
C ASN A 120 -0.53 7.39 13.08
N ASP A 121 0.02 7.32 14.28
CA ASP A 121 -0.14 6.17 15.19
C ASP A 121 0.25 4.82 14.55
N VAL A 122 1.30 4.82 13.71
CA VAL A 122 1.72 3.64 12.95
C VAL A 122 2.92 2.94 13.59
N ASN A 123 2.92 1.61 13.53
CA ASN A 123 4.05 0.77 13.91
C ASN A 123 4.89 0.38 12.68
N LEU A 124 6.08 0.98 12.53
CA LEU A 124 7.08 0.69 11.50
C LEU A 124 8.22 -0.20 12.03
N SER A 125 8.09 -0.83 13.21
CA SER A 125 9.20 -1.57 13.83
C SER A 125 9.82 -2.61 12.88
N GLY A 126 11.13 -2.55 12.66
CA GLY A 126 11.85 -3.47 11.78
C GLY A 126 11.49 -3.36 10.29
N SER A 127 10.72 -2.36 9.86
CA SER A 127 10.40 -2.18 8.44
C SER A 127 11.63 -1.75 7.64
N GLN A 128 11.69 -2.17 6.37
CA GLN A 128 12.78 -1.84 5.47
C GLN A 128 12.27 -0.98 4.31
N PHE A 129 12.95 0.13 4.08
CA PHE A 129 12.69 1.04 2.99
C PHE A 129 13.94 1.10 2.12
N GLN A 130 13.82 0.76 0.83
CA GLN A 130 14.92 0.79 -0.13
C GLN A 130 14.51 1.53 -1.39
N ASN A 131 15.35 2.47 -1.84
CA ASN A 131 15.09 3.26 -3.04
C ASN A 131 13.68 3.88 -3.05
N ILE A 132 13.33 4.58 -1.97
CA ILE A 132 12.02 5.21 -1.83
C ILE A 132 12.09 6.74 -1.88
N ASN A 133 10.97 7.37 -2.24
CA ASN A 133 10.82 8.82 -2.14
C ASN A 133 9.95 9.22 -0.93
N LEU A 134 10.55 9.84 0.08
CA LEU A 134 9.88 10.37 1.29
C LEU A 134 9.64 11.89 1.25
N SER A 135 9.64 12.52 0.08
CA SER A 135 9.43 13.97 -0.01
C SER A 135 8.07 14.37 0.58
N GLY A 136 8.06 15.31 1.53
CA GLY A 136 6.82 15.79 2.16
C GLY A 136 6.13 14.77 3.08
N VAL A 137 6.84 13.72 3.50
CA VAL A 137 6.31 12.74 4.46
C VAL A 137 6.13 13.37 5.84
N THR A 138 5.06 12.98 6.54
CA THR A 138 4.83 13.36 7.95
C THR A 138 4.66 12.11 8.81
N PHE A 139 5.53 11.95 9.80
CA PHE A 139 5.42 10.91 10.84
C PHE A 139 4.93 11.53 12.16
N SER A 140 3.76 11.11 12.61
CA SER A 140 3.15 11.49 13.88
C SER A 140 2.87 10.25 14.73
N ASN A 141 3.27 10.27 16.00
CA ASN A 141 3.05 9.18 16.96
C ASN A 141 3.50 7.78 16.47
N CYS A 142 4.46 7.72 15.56
CA CYS A 142 4.90 6.45 14.99
C CYS A 142 5.96 5.77 15.88
N ARG A 143 5.91 4.43 15.94
CA ARG A 143 6.98 3.59 16.50
C ARG A 143 7.83 3.08 15.34
N MET A 144 9.14 3.19 15.41
CA MET A 144 10.02 2.75 14.32
C MET A 144 11.35 2.09 14.78
N PRO A 145 11.41 1.37 15.93
CA PRO A 145 12.64 0.72 16.36
C PRO A 145 13.10 -0.31 15.34
N GLY A 146 14.37 -0.23 14.96
CA GLY A 146 14.98 -1.11 13.96
C GLY A 146 14.48 -0.89 12.53
N ALA A 147 13.65 0.12 12.27
CA ALA A 147 13.28 0.49 10.91
C ALA A 147 14.50 1.08 10.18
N MET A 148 14.71 0.68 8.93
CA MET A 148 15.87 1.11 8.15
C MET A 148 15.46 1.73 6.81
N LEU A 149 16.07 2.85 6.46
CA LEU A 149 16.01 3.49 5.15
C LEU A 149 17.38 3.39 4.48
N ASP A 150 17.47 2.63 3.38
CA ASP A 150 18.72 2.38 2.65
C ASP A 150 19.88 1.95 3.56
N GLY A 151 19.56 1.15 4.59
CA GLY A 151 20.51 0.64 5.59
C GLY A 151 20.81 1.59 6.76
N VAL A 152 20.26 2.79 6.77
CA VAL A 152 20.42 3.77 7.86
C VAL A 152 19.20 3.71 8.79
N PRO A 153 19.37 3.75 10.12
CA PRO A 153 18.24 3.77 11.05
C PRO A 153 17.29 4.95 10.79
N LEU A 154 16.01 4.65 10.56
CA LEU A 154 15.01 5.67 10.22
C LEU A 154 14.81 6.68 11.37
N GLU A 155 14.96 6.24 12.62
CA GLU A 155 14.90 7.10 13.81
C GLU A 155 15.90 8.25 13.75
N GLU A 156 17.13 7.97 13.31
CA GLU A 156 18.19 8.96 13.19
C GLU A 156 17.87 9.99 12.10
N ILE A 157 17.36 9.52 10.96
CA ILE A 157 16.97 10.38 9.83
C ILE A 157 15.82 11.31 10.22
N VAL A 158 14.78 10.77 10.87
CA VAL A 158 13.62 11.56 11.32
C VAL A 158 14.04 12.56 12.40
N ALA A 159 14.90 12.17 13.32
CA ALA A 159 15.42 13.08 14.36
C ALA A 159 16.25 14.23 13.74
N ALA A 160 17.13 13.92 12.79
CA ALA A 160 17.92 14.93 12.08
C ALA A 160 17.03 15.91 11.29
N TYR A 161 16.01 15.40 10.60
CA TYR A 161 15.05 16.21 9.86
C TYR A 161 14.22 17.13 10.76
N ARG A 162 13.69 16.61 11.89
CA ARG A 162 12.95 17.45 12.84
C ARG A 162 13.81 18.56 13.43
N LYS A 163 15.08 18.29 13.68
CA LYS A 163 16.04 19.29 14.17
C LYS A 163 16.28 20.41 13.14
N SER A 164 16.37 20.09 11.86
CA SER A 164 16.59 21.10 10.80
C SER A 164 15.36 21.99 10.56
N GLN A 165 14.15 21.52 10.87
CA GLN A 165 12.91 22.30 10.77
C GLN A 165 12.66 23.22 11.98
N ALA A 166 13.33 22.95 13.11
CA ALA A 166 13.18 23.72 14.36
C ALA A 166 14.25 24.83 14.52
N SER A 167 15.13 25.01 13.53
CA SER A 167 16.21 25.99 13.50
C SER A 167 15.89 27.10 12.50
#